data_AF-A0A5D2RXX6-F1
#
_entry.id   AF-A0A5D2RXX6-F1
#
_cell.length_a   1.000
_cell.length_b   1.000
_cell.length_c   1.000
_cell.angle_alpha   90.00
_cell.angle_beta   90.00
_cell.angle_gamma   90.00
#
_symmetry.space_group_name_H-M   'P 1'
#
loop_
_entity.id
_entity.type
_entity.pdbx_description
1 polymer ?
#
loop_
_entity_poly.entity_id
_entity_poly.type
_entity_poly.pdbx_seq_one_letter_code
_entity_poly.pdbx_strand_id
1 'polypeptide(L)'
;MPGVLSVASRGIHVWYMPALTEIFGDDFVLQSGGGTLGHPWGNAPGAVANRVALEACVQAHNEGRYLTHEGNEIICEASKWSPELAAASEVWKAIKFEFDADCILFYPIYHGFRS
;
A
#
# COMPACT_ATOMS: atom_id res chain seq x y z
N MET A 1 16.65 20.62 11.91
CA MET A 1 15.18 20.45 12.04
C MET A 1 14.88 18.96 12.14
N PRO A 2 13.87 18.52 12.91
CA PRO A 2 13.45 17.11 12.93
C PRO A 2 12.98 16.64 11.54
N GLY A 3 13.06 15.33 11.28
CA GLY A 3 12.50 14.72 10.07
C GLY A 3 10.97 14.82 10.01
N VAL A 4 10.42 14.71 8.80
CA VAL A 4 8.97 14.67 8.54
C VAL A 4 8.64 13.36 7.86
N LEU A 5 7.66 12.62 8.39
CA LEU A 5 7.21 11.37 7.79
C LEU A 5 6.41 11.63 6.50
N SER A 6 6.72 10.88 5.46
CA SER A 6 5.94 10.87 4.22
C SER A 6 4.63 10.10 4.41
N VAL A 7 3.59 10.44 3.63
CA VAL A 7 2.28 9.75 3.70
C VAL A 7 1.88 9.27 2.31
N ALA A 8 1.74 7.96 2.16
CA ALA A 8 1.16 7.33 0.98
C ALA A 8 -0.35 7.10 1.21
N SER A 9 -1.19 7.69 0.36
CA SER A 9 -2.65 7.64 0.52
C SER A 9 -3.38 7.66 -0.82
N ARG A 10 -4.67 7.27 -0.80
CA ARG A 10 -5.65 7.25 -1.90
C ARG A 10 -5.39 6.17 -2.96
N GLY A 11 -6.42 5.32 -3.19
CA GLY A 11 -6.37 4.25 -4.22
C GLY A 11 -5.51 3.04 -3.83
N ILE A 12 -5.09 2.93 -2.57
CA ILE A 12 -4.16 1.90 -2.11
C ILE A 12 -4.88 0.70 -1.49
N HIS A 13 -4.50 -0.50 -1.95
CA HIS A 13 -4.91 -1.81 -1.43
C HIS A 13 -3.70 -2.74 -1.30
N VAL A 14 -3.91 -3.95 -0.76
CA VAL A 14 -2.85 -4.91 -0.36
C VAL A 14 -1.82 -5.25 -1.44
N TRP A 15 -2.18 -5.21 -2.72
CA TRP A 15 -1.25 -5.48 -3.84
C TRP A 15 -0.22 -4.37 -4.08
N TYR A 16 -0.45 -3.16 -3.55
CA TYR A 16 0.53 -2.07 -3.61
C TYR A 16 1.56 -2.13 -2.49
N MET A 17 1.37 -2.99 -1.49
CA MET A 17 2.23 -3.05 -0.30
C MET A 17 3.72 -3.30 -0.61
N PRO A 18 4.09 -4.22 -1.52
CA PRO A 18 5.50 -4.44 -1.86
C PRO A 18 6.14 -3.20 -2.49
N ALA A 19 5.45 -2.57 -3.45
CA ALA A 19 5.95 -1.37 -4.13
C ALA A 19 6.07 -0.18 -3.17
N LEU A 20 5.12 0.00 -2.26
CA LEU A 20 5.16 1.09 -1.28
C LEU A 20 6.29 0.91 -0.27
N THR A 21 6.51 -0.32 0.20
CA THR A 21 7.62 -0.64 1.11
C THR A 21 8.97 -0.39 0.43
N GLU A 22 9.10 -0.76 -0.85
CA GLU A 22 10.32 -0.48 -1.63
C GLU A 22 10.56 1.02 -1.85
N ILE A 23 9.52 1.79 -2.19
CA ILE A 23 9.65 3.22 -2.53
C ILE A 23 9.96 4.07 -1.30
N PHE A 24 9.24 3.82 -0.20
CA PHE A 24 9.27 4.71 0.96
C PHE A 24 10.19 4.20 2.08
N GLY A 25 10.61 2.93 2.05
CA GLY A 25 11.34 2.30 3.14
C GLY A 25 10.50 2.20 4.41
N ASP A 26 11.11 2.34 5.58
CA ASP A 26 10.45 2.13 6.87
C ASP A 26 9.71 3.37 7.41
N ASP A 27 10.17 4.58 7.05
CA ASP A 27 9.72 5.84 7.64
C ASP A 27 8.62 6.51 6.82
N PHE A 28 7.45 5.84 6.73
CA PHE A 28 6.26 6.41 6.11
C PHE A 28 4.96 5.98 6.77
N VAL A 29 3.90 6.72 6.49
CA VAL A 29 2.54 6.36 6.87
C VAL A 29 1.79 5.86 5.64
N LEU A 30 1.23 4.67 5.76
CA LEU A 30 0.29 4.10 4.80
C LEU A 30 -1.15 4.37 5.23
N GLN A 31 -1.93 5.06 4.38
CA GLN A 31 -3.36 5.25 4.61
C GLN A 31 -4.22 4.50 3.58
N SER A 32 -4.76 3.35 3.99
CA SER A 32 -5.71 2.58 3.19
C SER A 32 -7.15 2.84 3.65
N GLY A 33 -7.78 3.90 3.14
CA GLY A 33 -9.19 4.21 3.41
C GLY A 33 -10.12 3.19 2.74
N GLY A 34 -10.26 3.27 1.42
CA GLY A 34 -11.07 2.35 0.63
C GLY A 34 -10.61 0.90 0.73
N GLY A 35 -9.30 0.63 0.81
CA GLY A 35 -8.77 -0.72 0.96
C GLY A 35 -9.01 -1.35 2.33
N THR A 36 -9.38 -0.56 3.36
CA THR A 36 -9.87 -1.10 4.65
C THR A 36 -11.39 -1.22 4.66
N LEU A 37 -12.10 -0.13 4.36
CA LEU A 37 -13.56 -0.07 4.47
C LEU A 37 -14.28 -0.91 3.40
N GLY A 38 -13.63 -1.16 2.27
CA GLY A 38 -14.14 -2.00 1.19
C GLY A 38 -13.89 -3.49 1.38
N HIS A 39 -13.32 -3.91 2.51
CA HIS A 39 -13.10 -5.33 2.78
C HIS A 39 -14.43 -6.08 2.96
N PRO A 40 -14.64 -7.26 2.34
CA PRO A 40 -15.94 -7.94 2.31
C PRO A 40 -16.43 -8.40 3.69
N TRP A 41 -15.53 -8.50 4.66
CA TRP A 41 -15.83 -8.91 6.04
C TRP A 41 -15.82 -7.73 7.03
N GLY A 42 -15.79 -6.49 6.53
CA GLY A 42 -15.81 -5.27 7.33
C GLY A 42 -14.44 -4.75 7.75
N ASN A 43 -14.46 -3.67 8.53
CA ASN A 43 -13.29 -2.81 8.76
C ASN A 43 -12.15 -3.50 9.52
N ALA A 44 -12.46 -4.29 10.56
CA ALA A 44 -11.44 -4.96 11.34
C ALA A 44 -10.65 -5.99 10.50
N PRO A 45 -11.31 -6.89 9.74
CA PRO A 45 -10.63 -7.73 8.76
C PRO A 45 -9.84 -6.94 7.69
N GLY A 46 -10.37 -5.82 7.21
CA GLY A 46 -9.63 -4.95 6.27
C GLY A 46 -8.33 -4.38 6.87
N ALA A 47 -8.36 -3.99 8.14
CA ALA A 47 -7.18 -3.53 8.86
C ALA A 47 -6.18 -4.67 9.08
N VAL A 48 -6.66 -5.88 9.40
CA VAL A 48 -5.81 -7.08 9.52
C VAL A 48 -5.14 -7.40 8.19
N ALA A 49 -5.87 -7.40 7.07
CA ALA A 49 -5.30 -7.66 5.75
C ALA A 49 -4.17 -6.69 5.39
N ASN A 50 -4.38 -5.38 5.64
CA ASN A 50 -3.34 -4.37 5.42
C ASN A 50 -2.13 -4.58 6.34
N ARG A 51 -2.35 -4.93 7.60
CA ARG A 51 -1.26 -5.19 8.55
C ARG A 51 -0.43 -6.40 8.16
N VAL A 52 -1.09 -7.51 7.82
CA VAL A 52 -0.43 -8.75 7.41
C VAL A 52 0.39 -8.55 6.13
N ALA A 53 -0.19 -7.88 5.12
CA ALA A 53 0.54 -7.59 3.89
C ALA A 53 1.79 -6.74 4.17
N LEU A 54 1.71 -5.72 5.03
CA LEU A 54 2.85 -4.86 5.36
C LEU A 54 3.94 -5.64 6.10
N GLU A 55 3.57 -6.41 7.13
CA GLU A 55 4.53 -7.21 7.90
C GLU A 55 5.22 -8.27 7.03
N ALA A 56 4.49 -8.90 6.10
CA ALA A 56 5.08 -9.84 5.15
C ALA A 56 6.09 -9.16 4.21
N CYS A 57 5.78 -7.95 3.72
CA CYS A 57 6.72 -7.17 2.90
C CYS A 57 7.95 -6.73 3.68
N VAL A 58 7.78 -6.25 4.91
CA VAL A 58 8.90 -5.86 5.79
C VAL A 58 9.78 -7.06 6.13
N GLN A 59 9.19 -8.21 6.45
CA GLN A 59 9.96 -9.43 6.69
C GLN A 59 10.76 -9.83 5.46
N ALA A 60 10.13 -9.89 4.28
CA ALA A 60 10.81 -10.23 3.04
C ALA A 60 11.94 -9.25 2.70
N HIS A 61 11.72 -7.95 2.91
CA HIS A 61 12.74 -6.92 2.73
C HIS A 61 13.93 -7.15 3.66
N ASN A 62 13.67 -7.42 4.95
CA ASN A 62 14.70 -7.71 5.95
C ASN A 62 15.47 -9.02 5.68
N GLU A 63 14.83 -9.99 5.02
CA GLU A 63 15.46 -11.23 4.53
C GLU A 63 16.26 -11.02 3.23
N GLY A 64 16.29 -9.81 2.68
CA GLY A 64 17.05 -9.45 1.48
C GLY A 64 16.36 -9.82 0.17
N ARG A 65 15.05 -10.06 0.18
CA ARG A 65 14.26 -10.32 -1.04
C ARG A 65 13.99 -9.03 -1.82
N TYR A 66 13.89 -9.15 -3.14
CA TYR A 66 13.63 -8.01 -4.02
C TYR A 66 12.13 -7.82 -4.23
N LEU A 67 11.52 -6.89 -3.50
CA LEU A 67 10.07 -6.66 -3.52
C LEU A 67 9.51 -6.27 -4.89
N THR A 68 10.33 -5.63 -5.73
CA THR A 68 9.98 -5.28 -7.12
C THR A 68 9.71 -6.49 -8.01
N HIS A 69 10.32 -7.63 -7.73
CA HIS A 69 10.18 -8.87 -8.50
C HIS A 69 9.35 -9.92 -7.78
N GLU A 70 9.49 -9.99 -6.46
CA GLU A 70 8.94 -11.07 -5.62
C GLU A 70 7.66 -10.65 -4.89
N GLY A 71 7.26 -9.38 -4.98
CA GLY A 71 6.15 -8.80 -4.21
C GLY A 71 4.82 -9.55 -4.33
N ASN A 72 4.44 -9.97 -5.54
CA ASN A 72 3.21 -10.73 -5.75
C ASN A 72 3.25 -12.10 -5.05
N GLU A 73 4.40 -12.78 -5.11
CA GLU A 73 4.57 -14.07 -4.45
C GLU A 73 4.49 -13.93 -2.93
N ILE A 74 5.12 -12.88 -2.37
CA ILE A 74 5.05 -12.59 -0.93
C ILE A 74 3.61 -12.42 -0.46
N ILE A 75 2.79 -11.64 -1.18
CA ILE A 75 1.36 -11.46 -0.85
C ILE A 75 0.58 -12.77 -1.02
N CYS A 76 0.86 -13.54 -2.06
CA CYS A 76 0.24 -14.85 -2.28
C CYS A 76 0.58 -15.85 -1.16
N GLU A 77 1.84 -15.94 -0.73
CA GLU A 77 2.27 -16.81 0.37
C GLU A 77 1.64 -16.39 1.69
N ALA A 78 1.61 -15.09 1.99
CA ALA A 78 0.92 -14.56 3.17
C ALA A 78 -0.58 -14.87 3.17
N SER A 79 -1.22 -14.82 1.99
CA SER A 79 -2.64 -15.13 1.83
C SER A 79 -2.98 -16.60 2.14
N LYS A 80 -2.01 -17.53 2.10
CA LYS A 80 -2.28 -18.94 2.42
C LYS A 80 -2.62 -19.16 3.89
N TRP A 81 -2.11 -18.31 4.79
CA TRP A 81 -2.33 -18.43 6.23
C TRP A 81 -3.13 -17.28 6.84
N SER A 82 -3.31 -16.16 6.12
CA SER A 82 -4.23 -15.09 6.52
C SER A 82 -5.49 -15.07 5.64
N PRO A 83 -6.65 -15.50 6.18
CA PRO A 83 -7.90 -15.49 5.42
C PRO A 83 -8.38 -14.07 5.09
N GLU A 84 -8.13 -13.08 5.95
CA GLU A 84 -8.45 -11.68 5.69
C GLU A 84 -7.64 -11.14 4.51
N LEU A 85 -6.33 -11.41 4.48
CA LEU A 85 -5.50 -11.02 3.35
C LEU A 85 -5.95 -11.75 2.08
N ALA A 86 -6.28 -13.05 2.13
CA ALA A 86 -6.78 -13.77 0.97
C ALA A 86 -8.06 -13.13 0.40
N ALA A 87 -9.03 -12.81 1.26
CA ALA A 87 -10.26 -12.15 0.85
C ALA A 87 -9.99 -10.77 0.24
N ALA A 88 -9.12 -9.96 0.84
CA ALA A 88 -8.72 -8.67 0.30
C ALA A 88 -8.01 -8.78 -1.06
N SER A 89 -7.08 -9.73 -1.18
CA SER A 89 -6.31 -10.02 -2.39
C SER A 89 -7.23 -10.38 -3.55
N GLU A 90 -8.25 -11.21 -3.32
CA GLU A 90 -9.23 -11.60 -4.33
C GLU A 90 -10.09 -10.43 -4.82
N VAL A 91 -10.50 -9.53 -3.91
CA VAL A 91 -11.33 -8.36 -4.25
C VAL A 91 -10.59 -7.38 -5.14
N TRP A 92 -9.31 -7.13 -4.86
CA TRP A 92 -8.57 -6.02 -5.49
C TRP A 92 -7.59 -6.44 -6.59
N LYS A 93 -7.42 -7.73 -6.89
CA LYS A 93 -6.39 -8.25 -7.84
C LYS A 93 -6.41 -7.66 -9.24
N ALA A 94 -7.57 -7.21 -9.73
CA ALA A 94 -7.72 -6.66 -11.08
C ALA A 94 -7.61 -5.13 -11.11
N ILE A 95 -7.57 -4.47 -9.95
CA ILE A 95 -7.57 -3.02 -9.87
C ILE A 95 -6.14 -2.50 -9.99
N LYS A 96 -5.92 -1.68 -11.02
CA LYS A 96 -4.69 -0.94 -11.25
C LYS A 96 -5.02 0.45 -11.76
N PHE A 97 -4.21 1.43 -11.37
CA PHE A 97 -4.31 2.80 -11.88
C PHE A 97 -3.12 3.06 -12.81
N GLU A 98 -3.34 2.86 -14.11
CA GLU A 98 -2.35 3.06 -15.17
C GLU A 98 -2.83 4.19 -16.08
N PHE A 99 -2.18 5.36 -15.99
CA PHE A 99 -2.47 6.57 -16.76
C PHE A 99 -1.16 7.25 -17.14
N ASP A 100 -1.18 8.04 -18.21
CA ASP A 100 -0.02 8.85 -18.60
C ASP A 100 0.32 9.86 -17.48
N ALA A 101 1.60 9.92 -17.12
CA ALA A 101 2.08 10.76 -16.02
C ALA A 101 1.85 12.27 -16.28
N ASP A 102 1.72 12.66 -17.55
CA ASP A 102 1.50 14.04 -17.98
C ASP A 102 0.08 14.56 -17.64
N CYS A 103 -0.84 13.67 -17.24
CA CYS A 103 -2.15 14.05 -16.72
C CYS A 103 -2.13 14.52 -15.26
N ILE A 104 -0.98 14.48 -14.57
CA ILE A 104 -0.80 15.16 -13.28
C ILE A 104 -0.56 16.65 -13.54
N LEU A 105 -1.59 17.34 -14.04
CA LEU A 105 -1.63 18.79 -14.01
C LEU A 105 -1.66 19.22 -12.55
N PHE A 106 -0.54 19.80 -12.11
CA PHE A 106 -0.46 20.74 -11.01
C PHE A 106 -1.64 21.73 -11.09
N TYR A 107 -2.71 21.49 -10.34
CA TYR A 107 -3.53 22.58 -9.82
C TYR A 107 -2.71 23.20 -8.67
N PRO A 108 -2.25 24.46 -8.78
CA PRO A 108 -1.18 24.98 -7.95
C PRO A 108 -1.68 25.22 -6.53
N ILE A 109 -1.27 24.38 -5.58
CA ILE A 109 -1.34 24.67 -4.13
C ILE A 109 -0.09 25.47 -3.70
N TYR A 110 0.37 26.42 -4.52
CA TYR A 110 1.56 27.24 -4.27
C TYR A 110 1.38 28.74 -4.53
N HIS A 111 0.14 29.24 -4.62
CA HIS A 111 -0.14 30.68 -4.76
C HIS A 111 -1.11 31.23 -3.69
N GLY A 112 -0.95 30.81 -2.43
CA GLY A 112 -1.83 31.24 -1.34
C GLY A 112 -1.17 31.72 -0.05
N PHE A 113 0.16 31.70 0.08
CA PHE A 113 0.86 32.21 1.27
C PHE A 113 2.23 32.81 0.91
N ARG A 114 2.20 34.05 0.42
CA ARG A 114 3.26 35.03 0.67
C ARG A 114 2.58 36.34 1.04
N SER A 115 2.77 36.73 2.30
CA SER A 115 2.68 38.12 2.76
C SER A 115 3.68 39.00 2.03
#